data_AF-A0A5C8NV16-F1
#
_entry.id   AF-A0A5C8NV16-F1
#
_cell.length_a   1.000
_cell.length_b   1.000
_cell.length_c   1.000
_cell.angle_alpha   90.00
_cell.angle_beta   90.00
_cell.angle_gamma   90.00
#
_symmetry.space_group_name_H-M   'P 1'
#
loop_
_entity.id
_entity.type
_entity.pdbx_description
1 polymer ?
#
loop_
_entity_poly.entity_id
_entity_poly.type
_entity_poly.pdbx_seq_one_letter_code
_entity_poly.pdbx_strand_id
1 'polypeptide(L)'
;MNARDHEETEKPVTQMDNDAQNCEETEKPVIQMDIAAQNCEETEKSVIQMDIDAQNCEETEKSVTQMYIDAQNCEETEKSVTQMYIEAQNCEETEKSVTQMYIAAQNCEETEKSVTQMYIAARNYEKAEKSVTQMDIGARNCEEAEKSVTQTITITKVVQYHGGLDF
;
A
#
# COMPACT_ATOMS: atom_id res chain seq x y z
N MET A 1 15.77 -43.55 -9.78
CA MET A 1 15.73 -42.38 -10.69
C MET A 1 15.33 -41.21 -9.82
N ASN A 2 16.26 -40.30 -9.51
CA ASN A 2 15.95 -39.08 -8.77
C ASN A 2 15.48 -38.03 -9.78
N ALA A 3 14.23 -37.59 -9.67
CA ALA A 3 13.76 -36.38 -10.29
C ALA A 3 14.45 -35.21 -9.57
N ARG A 4 15.45 -34.61 -10.22
CA ARG A 4 15.92 -33.28 -9.86
C ARG A 4 14.96 -32.33 -10.56
N ASP A 5 13.97 -31.84 -9.82
CA ASP A 5 13.22 -30.66 -10.24
C ASP A 5 14.24 -29.52 -10.31
N HIS A 6 14.58 -29.12 -11.53
CA HIS A 6 15.45 -27.98 -11.78
C HIS A 6 14.57 -26.76 -11.61
N GLU A 7 14.57 -26.18 -10.42
CA GLU A 7 14.07 -24.83 -10.19
C GLU A 7 14.97 -23.91 -11.02
N GLU A 8 14.53 -23.55 -12.23
CA GLU A 8 15.13 -22.48 -13.01
C GLU A 8 14.99 -21.21 -12.18
N THR A 9 16.09 -20.81 -11.56
CA THR A 9 16.21 -19.50 -10.93
C THR A 9 16.21 -18.49 -12.06
N GLU A 10 15.03 -17.90 -12.33
CA GLU A 10 14.91 -16.74 -13.20
C GLU A 10 15.90 -15.68 -12.73
N LYS A 11 16.81 -15.27 -13.61
CA LYS A 11 17.78 -14.23 -13.25
C LYS A 11 17.02 -12.94 -12.95
N PRO A 12 17.31 -12.26 -11.84
CA PRO A 12 16.64 -11.02 -11.52
C PRO A 12 16.97 -9.94 -12.55
N VAL A 13 15.97 -9.12 -12.85
CA VAL A 13 16.16 -7.88 -13.59
C VAL A 13 16.77 -6.88 -12.62
N THR A 14 17.90 -6.28 -12.99
CA THR A 14 18.61 -5.33 -12.14
C THR A 14 17.89 -3.99 -12.00
N GLN A 15 17.25 -3.52 -13.06
CA GLN A 15 16.52 -2.27 -13.10
C GLN A 15 15.45 -2.34 -14.19
N MET A 16 14.25 -1.87 -13.88
CA MET A 16 13.13 -1.67 -14.80
C MET A 16 12.65 -0.22 -14.66
N ASP A 17 12.64 0.52 -15.77
CA ASP A 17 12.17 1.91 -15.81
C ASP A 17 10.98 1.99 -16.78
N ASN A 18 9.79 2.26 -16.28
CA ASN A 18 8.55 2.36 -17.07
C ASN A 18 8.12 3.83 -17.20
N ASP A 19 8.56 4.50 -18.28
CA ASP A 19 8.10 5.85 -18.66
C ASP A 19 7.09 5.71 -19.83
N ALA A 20 5.82 5.50 -19.49
CA ALA A 20 4.79 5.13 -20.46
C ALA A 20 3.43 5.79 -20.21
N GLN A 21 2.66 5.97 -21.29
CA GLN A 21 1.24 6.37 -21.20
C GLN A 21 0.30 5.22 -20.87
N ASN A 22 0.79 3.97 -20.86
CA ASN A 22 0.18 2.75 -20.37
C ASN A 22 1.32 1.72 -20.23
N CYS A 23 1.44 1.06 -19.08
CA CYS A 23 2.38 -0.04 -18.87
C CYS A 23 1.63 -1.32 -18.45
N GLU A 24 2.09 -2.45 -19.00
CA GLU A 24 1.63 -3.80 -18.69
C GLU A 24 2.84 -4.74 -18.78
N GLU A 25 3.43 -5.15 -17.66
CA GLU A 25 4.48 -6.16 -17.65
C GLU A 25 4.15 -7.32 -16.68
N THR A 26 4.83 -8.44 -16.89
CA THR A 26 4.67 -9.62 -16.03
C THR A 26 5.92 -10.47 -16.02
N GLU A 27 6.29 -10.89 -14.81
CA GLU A 27 7.17 -12.02 -14.45
C GLU A 27 8.68 -11.84 -14.65
N LYS A 28 9.33 -11.27 -13.62
CA LYS A 28 10.65 -11.64 -13.09
C LYS A 28 10.86 -11.04 -11.69
N PRO A 29 11.74 -11.60 -10.84
CA PRO A 29 12.19 -10.86 -9.67
C PRO A 29 12.94 -9.60 -10.12
N VAL A 30 12.52 -8.43 -9.64
CA VAL A 30 13.11 -7.13 -9.97
C VAL A 30 13.84 -6.59 -8.75
N ILE A 31 15.06 -6.07 -8.95
CA ILE A 31 15.81 -5.43 -7.86
C ILE A 31 15.28 -4.00 -7.65
N GLN A 32 15.17 -3.23 -8.72
CA GLN A 32 14.69 -1.86 -8.68
C GLN A 32 13.68 -1.65 -9.81
N MET A 33 12.50 -1.15 -9.46
CA MET A 33 11.44 -0.79 -10.39
C MET A 33 11.07 0.67 -10.16
N ASP A 34 11.21 1.48 -11.22
CA ASP A 34 10.85 2.89 -11.22
C ASP A 34 9.72 3.08 -12.25
N ILE A 35 8.51 3.44 -11.80
CA ILE A 35 7.33 3.66 -12.65
C ILE A 35 7.02 5.16 -12.71
N ALA A 36 7.02 5.71 -13.91
CA ALA A 36 6.64 7.09 -14.20
C ALA A 36 5.58 7.10 -15.31
N ALA A 37 4.31 6.87 -14.95
CA ALA A 37 3.28 6.52 -15.93
C ALA A 37 1.94 7.22 -15.76
N GLN A 38 1.16 7.27 -16.85
CA GLN A 38 -0.27 7.59 -16.80
C GLN A 38 -1.04 6.29 -17.00
N ASN A 39 -1.62 5.71 -15.96
CA ASN A 39 -2.22 4.36 -15.97
C ASN A 39 -1.15 3.26 -16.11
N CYS A 40 -0.77 2.64 -15.00
CA CYS A 40 0.06 1.45 -15.00
C CYS A 40 -0.71 0.29 -14.39
N GLU A 41 -0.57 -0.90 -14.98
CA GLU A 41 -1.04 -2.15 -14.41
C GLU A 41 0.13 -3.15 -14.42
N GLU A 42 0.67 -3.49 -13.26
CA GLU A 42 1.83 -4.40 -13.17
C GLU A 42 1.55 -5.61 -12.28
N THR A 43 2.30 -6.68 -12.55
CA THR A 43 2.27 -7.89 -11.71
C THR A 43 3.63 -8.56 -11.67
N GLU A 44 4.32 -8.46 -10.55
CA GLU A 44 5.59 -9.12 -10.31
C GLU A 44 5.59 -10.19 -9.20
N LYS A 45 6.62 -11.02 -9.28
CA LYS A 45 6.85 -12.10 -8.30
C LYS A 45 7.50 -11.57 -7.03
N SER A 46 8.35 -10.56 -7.14
CA SER A 46 9.01 -9.93 -5.99
C SER A 46 9.80 -8.72 -6.45
N VAL A 47 9.69 -7.63 -5.71
CA VAL A 47 10.48 -6.41 -5.92
C VAL A 47 11.25 -6.05 -4.64
N ILE A 48 12.52 -5.66 -4.77
CA ILE A 48 13.27 -5.19 -3.59
C ILE A 48 12.93 -3.72 -3.33
N GLN A 49 13.06 -2.86 -4.34
CA GLN A 49 12.70 -1.45 -4.27
C GLN A 49 11.75 -1.11 -5.42
N MET A 50 10.61 -0.52 -5.08
CA MET A 50 9.61 -0.03 -6.02
C MET A 50 9.32 1.43 -5.72
N ASP A 51 9.48 2.29 -6.73
CA ASP A 51 9.18 3.72 -6.67
C ASP A 51 8.16 4.05 -7.79
N ILE A 52 6.99 4.57 -7.41
CA ILE A 52 5.88 4.88 -8.32
C ILE A 52 5.57 6.39 -8.28
N ASP A 53 5.59 7.03 -9.45
CA ASP A 53 5.07 8.38 -9.72
C ASP A 53 4.02 8.29 -10.84
N ALA A 54 2.74 8.16 -10.46
CA ALA A 54 1.68 7.82 -11.42
C ALA A 54 0.36 8.58 -11.23
N GLN A 55 -0.37 8.80 -12.34
CA GLN A 55 -1.72 9.41 -12.25
C GLN A 55 -2.84 8.39 -11.99
N ASN A 56 -2.62 7.13 -12.33
CA ASN A 56 -3.42 5.97 -11.94
C ASN A 56 -2.46 4.77 -11.94
N CYS A 57 -2.48 3.97 -10.88
CA CYS A 57 -1.64 2.78 -10.76
C CYS A 57 -2.47 1.65 -10.16
N GLU A 58 -2.35 0.46 -10.74
CA GLU A 58 -2.87 -0.77 -10.14
C GLU A 58 -1.74 -1.81 -10.13
N GLU A 59 -1.21 -2.18 -8.96
CA GLU A 59 -0.18 -3.21 -8.90
C GLU A 59 -0.59 -4.43 -8.08
N THR A 60 -0.03 -5.58 -8.47
CA THR A 60 -0.22 -6.83 -7.75
C THR A 60 1.10 -7.54 -7.54
N GLU A 61 1.61 -7.48 -6.31
CA GLU A 61 2.87 -8.09 -5.95
C GLU A 61 2.72 -9.27 -5.00
N LYS A 62 3.62 -10.26 -5.12
CA LYS A 62 3.72 -11.28 -4.06
C LYS A 62 4.55 -10.79 -2.87
N SER A 63 5.56 -9.95 -3.08
CA SER A 63 6.36 -9.42 -1.99
C SER A 63 7.18 -8.22 -2.40
N VAL A 64 7.04 -7.11 -1.68
CA VAL A 64 7.92 -5.96 -1.80
C VAL A 64 8.69 -5.70 -0.50
N THR A 65 9.98 -5.38 -0.61
CA THR A 65 10.76 -5.01 0.58
C THR A 65 10.53 -3.54 0.93
N GLN A 66 10.67 -2.65 -0.03
CA GLN A 66 10.45 -1.22 0.12
C GLN A 66 9.64 -0.69 -1.05
N MET A 67 8.56 0.01 -0.72
CA MET A 67 7.63 0.60 -1.67
C MET A 67 7.45 2.08 -1.34
N TYR A 68 7.58 2.92 -2.36
CA TYR A 68 7.28 4.35 -2.31
C TYR A 68 6.28 4.68 -3.41
N ILE A 69 5.16 5.30 -3.04
CA ILE A 69 4.11 5.70 -3.97
C ILE A 69 3.84 7.19 -3.84
N ASP A 70 3.94 7.92 -4.95
CA ASP A 70 3.41 9.26 -5.14
C ASP A 70 2.38 9.22 -6.28
N ALA A 71 1.09 9.19 -5.94
CA ALA A 71 0.05 8.93 -6.93
C ALA A 71 -1.23 9.78 -6.76
N GLN A 72 -1.95 10.00 -7.87
CA GLN A 72 -3.29 10.60 -7.77
C GLN A 72 -4.34 9.56 -7.39
N ASN A 73 -4.34 8.40 -8.06
CA ASN A 73 -5.14 7.24 -7.68
C ASN A 73 -4.23 6.01 -7.73
N CYS A 74 -4.32 5.17 -6.71
CA CYS A 74 -3.49 4.00 -6.57
C CYS A 74 -4.35 2.89 -5.94
N GLU A 75 -4.31 1.71 -6.53
CA GLU A 75 -4.93 0.50 -6.02
C GLU A 75 -3.88 -0.61 -5.95
N GLU A 76 -3.61 -1.12 -4.75
CA GLU A 76 -2.53 -2.09 -4.56
C GLU A 76 -3.04 -3.36 -3.93
N THR A 77 -2.48 -4.47 -4.39
CA THR A 77 -2.72 -5.77 -3.78
C THR A 77 -1.42 -6.54 -3.62
N GLU A 78 -0.89 -6.57 -2.40
CA GLU A 78 0.20 -7.45 -2.07
C GLU A 78 -0.07 -8.53 -1.01
N LYS A 79 0.83 -9.52 -1.00
CA LYS A 79 0.86 -10.52 0.06
C LYS A 79 1.79 -10.13 1.20
N SER A 80 2.82 -9.34 0.97
CA SER A 80 3.74 -8.95 2.04
C SER A 80 4.61 -7.77 1.67
N VAL A 81 4.48 -6.69 2.43
CA VAL A 81 5.34 -5.52 2.36
C VAL A 81 6.16 -5.40 3.64
N THR A 82 7.46 -5.12 3.53
CA THR A 82 8.25 -4.79 4.73
C THR A 82 8.09 -3.33 5.11
N GLN A 83 8.29 -2.41 4.17
CA GLN A 83 8.12 -0.97 4.38
C GLN A 83 7.34 -0.35 3.23
N MET A 84 6.30 0.39 3.58
CA MET A 84 5.41 1.07 2.64
C MET A 84 5.30 2.55 3.01
N TYR A 85 5.49 3.41 2.03
CA TYR A 85 5.23 4.84 2.13
C TYR A 85 4.33 5.29 0.98
N ILE A 86 3.19 5.89 1.33
CA ILE A 86 2.20 6.34 0.36
C ILE A 86 1.93 7.84 0.56
N GLU A 87 2.14 8.61 -0.50
CA GLU A 87 1.62 9.96 -0.68
C GLU A 87 0.60 9.96 -1.82
N ALA A 88 -0.70 10.04 -1.50
CA ALA A 88 -1.74 9.89 -2.51
C ALA A 88 -2.91 10.87 -2.36
N GLN A 89 -3.63 11.16 -3.45
CA GLN A 89 -4.95 11.80 -3.33
C GLN A 89 -6.01 10.78 -2.93
N ASN A 90 -6.09 9.67 -3.67
CA ASN A 90 -6.92 8.52 -3.35
C ASN A 90 -6.06 7.26 -3.40
N CYS A 91 -6.23 6.38 -2.41
CA CYS A 91 -5.48 5.15 -2.28
C CYS A 91 -6.41 4.07 -1.71
N GLU A 92 -6.38 2.88 -2.34
CA GLU A 92 -7.07 1.68 -1.88
C GLU A 92 -6.07 0.53 -1.81
N GLU A 93 -5.85 -0.02 -0.62
CA GLU A 93 -4.84 -1.06 -0.42
C GLU A 93 -5.48 -2.34 0.13
N THR A 94 -5.05 -3.48 -0.41
CA THR A 94 -5.41 -4.79 0.09
C THR A 94 -4.18 -5.63 0.41
N GLU A 95 -3.78 -5.58 1.68
CA GLU A 95 -2.57 -6.25 2.15
C GLU A 95 -2.83 -7.46 3.06
N LYS A 96 -2.03 -8.51 2.87
CA LYS A 96 -2.01 -9.63 3.84
C LYS A 96 -1.09 -9.37 5.02
N SER A 97 0.03 -8.67 4.84
CA SER A 97 0.90 -8.35 5.96
C SER A 97 1.84 -7.20 5.65
N VAL A 98 1.79 -6.16 6.47
CA VAL A 98 2.74 -5.05 6.42
C VAL A 98 3.50 -4.94 7.74
N THR A 99 4.83 -4.78 7.66
CA THR A 99 5.61 -4.55 8.88
C THR A 99 5.53 -3.10 9.31
N GLN A 100 5.78 -2.16 8.39
CA GLN A 100 5.71 -0.73 8.64
C GLN A 100 4.99 -0.02 7.49
N MET A 101 3.97 0.75 7.83
CA MET A 101 3.18 1.53 6.90
C MET A 101 3.12 3.00 7.32
N TYR A 102 3.38 3.89 6.37
CA TYR A 102 3.18 5.33 6.48
C TYR A 102 2.29 5.81 5.34
N ILE A 103 1.15 6.44 5.70
CA ILE A 103 0.21 6.98 4.71
C ILE A 103 0.01 8.47 4.96
N ALA A 104 0.16 9.26 3.89
CA ALA A 104 -0.24 10.66 3.81
C ALA A 104 -1.22 10.83 2.63
N ALA A 105 -2.52 10.85 2.92
CA ALA A 105 -3.55 10.82 1.87
C ALA A 105 -4.68 11.84 2.04
N GLN A 106 -5.41 12.17 0.97
CA GLN A 106 -6.70 12.86 1.14
C GLN A 106 -7.81 11.87 1.49
N ASN A 107 -7.96 10.82 0.70
CA ASN A 107 -8.85 9.69 0.96
C ASN A 107 -8.04 8.40 0.91
N CYS A 108 -8.27 7.51 1.86
CA CYS A 108 -7.58 6.23 1.93
C CYS A 108 -8.52 5.17 2.49
N GLU A 109 -8.58 4.03 1.80
CA GLU A 109 -9.36 2.85 2.16
C GLU A 109 -8.42 1.64 2.29
N GLU A 110 -8.47 0.97 3.42
CA GLU A 110 -7.49 -0.07 3.76
C GLU A 110 -8.19 -1.38 4.16
N THR A 111 -7.78 -2.48 3.52
CA THR A 111 -8.18 -3.84 3.91
C THR A 111 -6.98 -4.70 4.21
N GLU A 112 -6.69 -4.84 5.51
CA GLU A 112 -5.45 -5.47 5.97
C GLU A 112 -5.71 -6.68 6.89
N LYS A 113 -4.88 -7.73 6.74
CA LYS A 113 -4.92 -8.86 7.69
C LYS A 113 -4.02 -8.63 8.90
N SER A 114 -2.84 -8.05 8.73
CA SER A 114 -1.93 -7.82 9.87
C SER A 114 -0.93 -6.72 9.63
N VAL A 115 -0.92 -5.72 10.51
CA VAL A 115 0.09 -4.65 10.52
C VAL A 115 0.83 -4.61 11.85
N THR A 116 2.16 -4.48 11.79
CA THR A 116 2.95 -4.32 13.02
C THR A 116 2.96 -2.86 13.47
N GLN A 117 3.29 -1.92 12.58
CA GLN A 117 3.32 -0.49 12.87
C GLN A 117 2.66 0.30 11.75
N MET A 118 1.73 1.19 12.12
CA MET A 118 1.02 2.03 11.17
C MET A 118 1.00 3.49 11.63
N TYR A 119 1.29 4.40 10.70
CA TYR A 119 1.15 5.84 10.87
C TYR A 119 0.33 6.42 9.73
N ILE A 120 -0.77 7.11 10.06
CA ILE A 120 -1.67 7.70 9.05
C ILE A 120 -1.87 9.18 9.31
N ALA A 121 -1.73 9.97 8.25
CA ALA A 121 -2.14 11.37 8.18
C ALA A 121 -3.12 11.54 7.00
N ALA A 122 -4.42 11.55 7.28
CA ALA A 122 -5.45 11.58 6.24
C ALA A 122 -6.51 12.67 6.44
N ARG A 123 -7.25 13.05 5.38
CA ARG A 123 -8.51 13.80 5.58
C ARG A 123 -9.64 12.84 5.88
N ASN A 124 -9.84 11.83 5.05
CA ASN A 124 -10.79 10.75 5.22
C ASN A 124 -10.03 9.43 5.22
N TYR A 125 -10.28 8.59 6.22
CA TYR A 125 -9.66 7.29 6.36
C TYR A 125 -10.72 6.25 6.71
N GLU A 126 -10.79 5.17 5.93
CA GLU A 126 -11.60 3.99 6.22
C GLU A 126 -10.72 2.76 6.33
N LYS A 127 -10.98 1.93 7.34
CA LYS A 127 -10.19 0.74 7.60
C LYS A 127 -11.03 -0.47 7.97
N ALA A 128 -10.71 -1.60 7.35
CA ALA A 128 -11.15 -2.92 7.76
C ALA A 128 -9.95 -3.82 8.10
N GLU A 129 -9.77 -4.15 9.38
CA GLU A 129 -8.58 -4.89 9.82
C GLU A 129 -8.83 -6.06 10.77
N LYS A 130 -7.98 -7.10 10.64
CA LYS A 130 -7.99 -8.22 11.60
C LYS A 130 -7.10 -8.00 12.81
N SER A 131 -5.87 -7.49 12.62
CA SER A 131 -4.94 -7.28 13.73
C SER A 131 -3.92 -6.17 13.46
N VAL A 132 -3.82 -5.19 14.37
CA VAL A 132 -2.70 -4.24 14.43
C VAL A 132 -1.99 -4.31 15.78
N THR A 133 -0.65 -4.20 15.74
CA THR A 133 0.15 -4.17 16.97
C THR A 133 0.29 -2.75 17.50
N GLN A 134 0.69 -1.79 16.66
CA GLN A 134 0.82 -0.37 17.00
C GLN A 134 0.27 0.50 15.88
N MET A 135 -0.50 1.51 16.26
CA MET A 135 -1.17 2.42 15.34
C MET A 135 -1.17 3.85 15.91
N ASP A 136 -0.85 4.82 15.05
CA ASP A 136 -1.00 6.26 15.25
C ASP A 136 -1.75 6.88 14.06
N ILE A 137 -2.90 7.50 14.31
CA ILE A 137 -3.77 8.07 13.27
C ILE A 137 -4.04 9.53 13.58
N GLY A 138 -3.74 10.40 12.63
CA GLY A 138 -4.20 11.77 12.53
C GLY A 138 -5.12 11.95 11.32
N ALA A 139 -6.43 11.75 11.51
CA ALA A 139 -7.44 11.91 10.45
C ALA A 139 -8.53 12.91 10.84
N ARG A 140 -9.10 13.64 9.85
CA ARG A 140 -10.27 14.50 10.12
C ARG A 140 -11.54 13.67 10.27
N ASN A 141 -11.76 12.72 9.36
CA ASN A 141 -12.82 11.72 9.40
C ASN A 141 -12.17 10.33 9.39
N CYS A 142 -12.58 9.47 10.31
CA CYS A 142 -12.00 8.13 10.50
C CYS A 142 -13.11 7.12 10.79
N GLU A 143 -13.22 6.08 9.96
CA GLU A 143 -14.11 4.93 10.15
C GLU A 143 -13.27 3.65 10.27
N GLU A 144 -13.47 2.91 11.36
CA GLU A 144 -12.64 1.73 11.69
C GLU A 144 -13.55 0.53 12.01
N ALA A 145 -13.29 -0.59 11.34
CA ALA A 145 -13.89 -1.88 11.60
C ALA A 145 -12.81 -2.93 11.93
N GLU A 146 -12.55 -3.14 13.23
CA GLU A 146 -11.41 -3.96 13.68
C GLU A 146 -11.84 -5.17 14.53
N LYS A 147 -11.15 -6.32 14.35
CA LYS A 147 -11.37 -7.52 15.19
C LYS A 147 -10.49 -7.61 16.42
N SER A 148 -9.26 -7.08 16.38
CA SER A 148 -8.36 -7.06 17.54
C SER A 148 -7.25 -6.02 17.40
N VAL A 149 -7.05 -5.21 18.44
CA VAL A 149 -5.92 -4.27 18.57
C VAL A 149 -5.17 -4.57 19.86
N THR A 150 -3.84 -4.67 19.77
CA THR A 150 -3.01 -4.92 20.96
C THR A 150 -2.57 -3.62 21.64
N GLN A 151 -2.33 -2.54 20.88
CA GLN A 151 -1.96 -1.24 21.41
C GLN A 151 -2.35 -0.10 20.45
N THR A 152 -3.31 0.73 20.86
CA THR A 152 -3.71 1.96 20.15
C THR A 152 -3.10 3.17 20.85
N ILE A 153 -2.37 4.04 20.13
CA ILE A 153 -1.97 5.36 20.62
C ILE A 153 -2.74 6.39 19.79
N THR A 154 -3.60 7.17 20.45
CA THR A 154 -4.56 8.09 19.83
C THR A 154 -4.00 9.50 19.67
N ILE A 155 -4.15 10.16 18.51
CA ILE A 155 -4.14 11.65 18.44
C ILE A 155 -5.16 12.26 17.44
N THR A 156 -6.14 12.96 18.03
CA THR A 156 -6.99 14.07 17.51
C THR A 156 -8.01 13.78 16.40
N LYS A 157 -9.19 13.31 16.81
CA LYS A 157 -10.45 13.59 16.09
C LYS A 157 -10.77 15.08 16.20
N VAL A 158 -10.67 15.85 15.11
CA VAL A 158 -11.39 17.12 15.01
C VAL A 158 -12.82 16.79 14.60
N VAL A 159 -13.65 16.40 15.56
CA VAL A 159 -15.09 16.26 15.32
C VAL A 159 -15.65 17.66 15.07
N GLN A 160 -15.93 18.01 13.82
CA GLN A 160 -16.79 19.16 13.53
C GLN A 160 -18.23 18.77 13.88
N TYR A 161 -18.72 19.23 15.03
CA TYR A 161 -20.16 19.29 15.26
C TYR A 161 -20.76 20.27 14.24
N HIS A 162 -21.46 19.74 13.23
CA HIS A 162 -22.42 20.55 12.49
C HIS A 162 -23.62 20.75 13.41
N GLY A 163 -23.57 21.82 14.21
CA GLY A 163 -24.69 22.27 15.02
C GLY A 163 -25.87 22.62 14.12
N GLY A 164 -26.73 21.64 13.86
CA GLY A 164 -28.09 21.89 13.40
C GLY A 164 -28.87 22.52 14.54
N LEU A 165 -28.90 23.85 14.57
CA LEU A 165 -29.94 24.59 15.27
C LEU A 165 -31.22 24.42 14.47
N ASP A 166 -31.97 23.36 14.77
CA ASP A 166 -33.40 23.32 14.45
C ASP A 166 -34.08 24.31 15.42
N PHE A 167 -34.28 25.54 14.94
CA PHE A 167 -35.17 26.53 15.55
C PHE A 167 -36.59 26.39 14.99
#